data_AF-A0A6V7YBF3-F1
#
_entry.id   AF-A0A6V7YBF3-F1
#
_cell.length_a   1.000
_cell.length_b   1.000
_cell.length_c   1.000
_cell.angle_alpha   90.00
_cell.angle_beta   90.00
_cell.angle_gamma   90.00
#
_symmetry.space_group_name_H-M   'P 1'
#
loop_
_entity.id
_entity.type
_entity.pdbx_description
1 polymer ?
#
loop_
_entity_poly.entity_id
_entity_poly.type
_entity_poly.pdbx_seq_one_letter_code
_entity_poly.pdbx_strand_id
1 'polypeptide(L)'
;MKNGKKALEEANSFEMPWKMRELFALILVHCNPAKPDELWSLFKNDLAEDFAKKHSIELAYRKAYLDIAKRIVEAGKSLADFPTMEQIDDIDLDIEENLILLKN
;
A
#
# COMPACT_ATOMS: atom_id res chain seq x y z
N MET A 1 17.06 -32.80 -1.62
CA MET A 1 16.88 -31.49 -0.94
C MET A 1 17.10 -30.36 -1.93
N LYS A 2 16.06 -29.92 -2.66
CA LYS A 2 16.13 -28.80 -3.63
C LYS A 2 15.23 -27.60 -3.28
N ASN A 3 14.63 -27.57 -2.09
CA ASN A 3 13.54 -26.62 -1.78
C ASN A 3 14.03 -25.32 -1.10
N GLY A 4 15.22 -25.31 -0.50
CA GLY A 4 15.72 -24.12 0.22
C GLY A 4 16.24 -23.01 -0.69
N LYS A 5 16.84 -23.34 -1.83
CA LYS A 5 17.39 -22.35 -2.78
C LYS A 5 16.29 -21.53 -3.45
N LYS A 6 15.16 -22.16 -3.82
CA LYS A 6 14.00 -21.50 -4.42
C LYS A 6 13.28 -20.60 -3.42
N ALA A 7 13.16 -21.05 -2.17
CA ALA A 7 12.65 -20.23 -1.08
C ALA A 7 13.53 -19.00 -0.84
N LEU A 8 14.86 -19.12 -0.91
CA LEU A 8 15.79 -17.98 -0.81
C LEU A 8 15.78 -17.06 -2.05
N GLU A 9 15.49 -17.55 -3.25
CA GLU A 9 15.31 -16.71 -4.47
C GLU A 9 13.96 -15.96 -4.47
N GLU A 10 12.87 -16.59 -4.00
CA GLU A 10 11.54 -15.96 -3.80
C GLU A 10 11.56 -14.96 -2.64
N ALA A 11 12.37 -15.25 -1.63
CA ALA A 11 12.67 -14.31 -0.58
C ALA A 11 13.47 -13.15 -1.20
N ASN A 12 14.61 -13.38 -1.89
CA ASN A 12 15.50 -12.37 -2.51
C ASN A 12 14.86 -11.40 -3.52
N SER A 13 13.63 -11.61 -4.02
CA SER A 13 12.75 -10.53 -4.52
C SER A 13 12.19 -9.64 -3.39
N PHE A 14 13.01 -9.41 -2.35
CA PHE A 14 12.71 -9.01 -0.98
C PHE A 14 12.35 -7.54 -0.80
N GLU A 15 11.87 -6.85 -1.83
CA GLU A 15 11.01 -5.71 -1.55
C GLU A 15 9.70 -6.32 -1.08
N MET A 16 9.38 -6.16 0.21
CA MET A 16 8.14 -6.61 0.80
C MET A 16 7.22 -5.40 0.88
N PRO A 17 6.45 -5.07 -0.18
CA PRO A 17 5.73 -3.81 -0.24
C PRO A 17 4.69 -3.76 0.88
N TRP A 18 4.11 -4.90 1.24
CA TRP A 18 3.23 -5.03 2.40
C TRP A 18 3.87 -4.63 3.74
N LYS A 19 5.15 -5.01 3.98
CA LYS A 19 5.90 -4.59 5.18
C LYS A 19 6.28 -3.11 5.09
N MET A 20 6.61 -2.61 3.91
CA MET A 20 6.85 -1.19 3.72
C MET A 20 5.60 -0.36 3.99
N ARG A 21 4.42 -0.81 3.54
CA ARG A 21 3.12 -0.18 3.85
C ARG A 21 2.79 -0.23 5.34
N GLU A 22 3.08 -1.34 6.02
CA GLU A 22 2.98 -1.44 7.48
C GLU A 22 3.88 -0.41 8.19
N LEU A 23 5.16 -0.33 7.81
CA LEU A 23 6.10 0.64 8.37
C LEU A 23 5.67 2.08 8.07
N PHE A 24 5.20 2.36 6.86
CA PHE A 24 4.72 3.68 6.47
C PHE A 24 3.54 4.12 7.35
N ALA A 25 2.56 3.24 7.55
CA ALA A 25 1.43 3.51 8.45
C ALA A 25 1.90 3.76 9.89
N LEU A 26 2.87 2.98 10.39
CA LEU A 26 3.45 3.21 11.72
C LEU A 26 4.14 4.57 11.84
N ILE A 27 4.88 5.01 10.81
CA ILE A 27 5.50 6.34 10.78
C ILE A 27 4.43 7.43 10.84
N LEU A 28 3.35 7.32 10.05
CA LEU A 28 2.25 8.27 10.11
C LEU A 28 1.61 8.32 11.50
N VAL A 29 1.31 7.16 12.07
CA VAL A 29 0.63 7.05 13.35
C VAL A 29 1.50 7.55 14.51
N HIS A 30 2.77 7.16 14.57
CA HIS A 30 3.62 7.41 15.74
C HIS A 30 4.54 8.61 15.60
N CYS A 31 4.96 8.98 14.38
CA CYS A 31 5.93 10.05 14.16
C CYS A 31 5.30 11.34 13.64
N ASN A 32 4.09 11.27 13.08
CA ASN A 32 3.35 12.41 12.54
C ASN A 32 4.25 13.33 11.66
N PRO A 33 4.79 12.82 10.54
CA PRO A 33 5.74 13.58 9.73
C PRO A 33 5.13 14.89 9.24
N ALA A 34 5.94 15.93 9.10
CA ALA A 34 5.46 17.24 8.67
C ALA A 34 4.93 17.26 7.22
N LYS A 35 5.36 16.30 6.40
CA LYS A 35 5.06 16.22 4.96
C LYS A 35 4.82 14.77 4.51
N PRO A 36 3.70 14.15 4.93
CA PRO A 36 3.40 12.75 4.61
C PRO A 36 3.16 12.50 3.11
N ASP A 37 2.73 13.51 2.37
CA ASP A 37 2.49 13.51 0.91
C ASP A 37 3.79 13.45 0.09
N GLU A 38 4.83 14.19 0.51
CA GLU A 38 6.17 14.08 -0.08
C GLU A 38 6.76 12.69 0.19
N LEU A 39 6.56 12.16 1.40
CA LEU A 39 7.01 10.82 1.79
C LEU A 39 6.31 9.73 0.96
N TRP A 40 4.99 9.85 0.76
CA TRP A 40 4.24 8.97 -0.14
C TRP A 40 4.80 9.05 -1.57
N SER A 41 4.99 10.25 -2.10
CA SER A 41 5.48 10.45 -3.47
C SER A 41 6.85 9.83 -3.73
N LEU A 42 7.72 9.81 -2.70
CA LEU A 42 9.05 9.22 -2.76
C LEU A 42 9.01 7.69 -2.84
N PHE A 43 8.10 7.04 -2.10
CA PHE A 43 8.08 5.59 -1.92
C PHE A 43 6.92 4.87 -2.62
N LYS A 44 5.98 5.58 -3.28
CA LYS A 44 4.77 4.98 -3.87
C LYS A 44 5.04 3.85 -4.88
N ASN A 45 6.19 3.89 -5.57
CA ASN A 45 6.62 2.82 -6.47
C ASN A 45 6.88 1.53 -5.69
N ASP A 46 7.73 1.61 -4.68
CA ASP A 46 8.14 0.48 -3.86
C ASP A 46 6.96 -0.04 -3.03
N LEU A 47 6.14 0.87 -2.50
CA LEU A 47 4.92 0.56 -1.74
C LEU A 47 3.85 -0.13 -2.58
N ALA A 48 3.86 0.01 -3.90
CA ALA A 48 2.87 -0.58 -4.81
C ALA A 48 3.44 -1.71 -5.67
N GLU A 49 4.70 -2.11 -5.47
CA GLU A 49 5.45 -3.00 -6.35
C GLU A 49 4.79 -4.40 -6.47
N ASP A 50 4.14 -4.88 -5.42
CA ASP A 50 3.36 -6.13 -5.40
C ASP A 50 2.04 -6.02 -6.17
N PHE A 51 1.37 -4.88 -6.07
CA PHE A 51 0.14 -4.60 -6.83
C PHE A 51 0.42 -4.34 -8.31
N ALA A 52 1.53 -3.68 -8.64
CA ALA A 52 1.94 -3.38 -10.00
C ALA A 52 2.24 -4.64 -10.83
N LYS A 53 2.53 -5.77 -10.17
CA LYS A 53 2.69 -7.10 -10.82
C LYS A 53 1.39 -7.64 -11.40
N LYS A 54 0.22 -7.13 -10.97
CA LYS A 54 -1.11 -7.64 -11.34
C LYS A 54 -2.07 -6.58 -11.90
N HIS A 55 -1.75 -5.30 -11.70
CA HIS A 55 -2.62 -4.17 -12.01
C HIS A 55 -1.86 -3.09 -12.77
N SER A 56 -2.59 -2.17 -13.41
CA SER A 56 -2.01 -0.93 -13.92
C SER A 56 -1.36 -0.15 -12.79
N ILE A 57 -0.32 0.63 -13.10
CA ILE A 57 0.42 1.39 -12.08
C ILE A 57 -0.46 2.36 -11.27
N GLU A 58 -1.46 2.97 -11.90
CA GLU A 58 -2.43 3.86 -11.23
C GLU A 58 -3.25 3.11 -10.17
N LEU A 59 -3.88 2.00 -10.57
CA LEU A 59 -4.59 1.10 -9.65
C LEU A 59 -3.67 0.52 -8.56
N ALA A 60 -2.41 0.22 -8.89
CA ALA A 60 -1.45 -0.28 -7.92
C ALA A 60 -1.16 0.75 -6.82
N TYR A 61 -0.94 2.01 -7.20
CA TYR A 61 -0.80 3.11 -6.24
C TYR A 61 -2.04 3.27 -5.38
N ARG A 62 -3.24 3.26 -5.99
CA ARG A 62 -4.49 3.40 -5.25
C ARG A 62 -4.69 2.27 -4.23
N LYS A 63 -4.44 1.02 -4.63
CA LYS A 63 -4.49 -0.14 -3.72
C LYS A 63 -3.47 -0.03 -2.58
N ALA A 64 -2.23 0.39 -2.87
CA ALA A 64 -1.22 0.60 -1.83
C ALA A 64 -1.64 1.69 -0.84
N TYR A 65 -2.24 2.77 -1.33
CA TYR A 65 -2.71 3.86 -0.51
C TYR A 65 -3.85 3.46 0.43
N LEU A 66 -4.84 2.73 -0.11
CA LEU A 66 -5.98 2.19 0.65
C LEU A 66 -5.52 1.22 1.73
N ASP A 67 -4.55 0.35 1.41
CA ASP A 67 -3.96 -0.59 2.36
C ASP A 67 -3.29 0.15 3.54
N ILE A 68 -2.62 1.28 3.27
CA ILE A 68 -2.07 2.17 4.30
C ILE A 68 -3.17 2.85 5.10
N ALA A 69 -4.18 3.44 4.43
CA ALA A 69 -5.30 4.13 5.07
C ALA A 69 -6.03 3.22 6.06
N LYS A 70 -6.30 1.98 5.66
CA LYS A 70 -6.89 0.95 6.53
C LYS A 70 -6.07 0.71 7.79
N ARG A 71 -4.74 0.61 7.67
CA ARG A 71 -3.83 0.42 8.83
C ARG A 71 -3.84 1.60 9.78
N ILE A 72 -3.95 2.83 9.26
CA ILE A 72 -4.08 4.04 10.07
C ILE A 72 -5.38 3.98 10.90
N VAL A 73 -6.48 3.56 10.27
CA VAL A 73 -7.78 3.39 10.93
C VAL A 73 -7.73 2.28 11.99
N GLU A 74 -7.12 1.14 11.69
CA GLU A 74 -6.90 0.05 12.65
C GLU A 74 -6.04 0.49 13.86
N ALA A 75 -5.16 1.47 13.68
CA ALA A 75 -4.37 2.09 14.74
C ALA A 75 -5.11 3.23 15.50
N GLY A 76 -6.39 3.47 15.20
CA GLY A 76 -7.24 4.45 15.89
C GLY A 76 -7.09 5.89 15.39
N LYS A 77 -6.54 6.09 14.19
CA LYS A 77 -6.42 7.40 13.52
C LYS A 77 -7.30 7.48 12.28
N SER A 78 -7.29 8.62 11.59
CA SER A 78 -7.99 8.83 10.32
C SER A 78 -7.06 9.48 9.30
N LEU A 79 -7.33 9.32 8.00
CA LEU A 79 -6.67 10.13 6.95
C LEU A 79 -6.91 11.63 7.14
N ALA A 80 -8.00 12.03 7.81
CA ALA A 80 -8.27 13.41 8.18
C ALA A 80 -7.21 14.00 9.14
N ASP A 81 -6.46 13.16 9.86
CA ASP A 81 -5.33 13.59 10.69
C ASP A 81 -4.11 14.01 9.84
N PHE A 82 -4.12 13.69 8.55
CA PHE A 82 -3.05 13.98 7.59
C PHE A 82 -3.61 14.77 6.39
N PRO A 83 -3.99 16.05 6.55
CA PRO A 83 -4.73 16.79 5.53
C PRO A 83 -3.96 17.07 4.22
N THR A 84 -2.63 16.90 4.20
CA THR A 84 -1.85 17.02 2.96
C THR A 84 -1.88 15.75 2.10
N MET A 85 -2.34 14.64 2.67
CA MET A 85 -2.58 13.37 1.98
C MET A 85 -3.91 13.40 1.21
N GLU A 86 -4.00 12.61 0.14
CA GLU A 86 -5.25 12.38 -0.61
C GLU A 86 -6.30 11.79 0.32
N GLN A 87 -7.47 12.40 0.34
CA GLN A 87 -8.61 11.93 1.12
C GLN A 87 -9.41 10.97 0.24
N ILE A 88 -9.56 9.73 0.67
CA ILE A 88 -10.22 8.67 -0.08
C ILE A 88 -11.21 7.93 0.80
N ASP A 89 -12.32 7.51 0.19
CA ASP A 89 -13.43 6.84 0.88
C ASP A 89 -13.38 5.34 0.57
N ASP A 90 -13.70 4.48 1.56
CA ASP A 90 -13.62 3.01 1.43
C ASP A 90 -14.50 2.43 0.30
N ILE A 91 -15.47 3.20 -0.21
CA ILE A 91 -16.44 2.79 -1.25
C ILE A 91 -15.75 2.45 -2.59
N ASP A 92 -14.57 3.02 -2.86
CA ASP A 92 -13.88 2.81 -4.13
C ASP A 92 -13.35 1.38 -4.34
N LEU A 93 -13.15 0.61 -3.26
CA LEU A 93 -12.61 -0.76 -3.30
C LEU A 93 -13.59 -1.79 -3.88
N ASP A 94 -14.83 -1.77 -3.40
CA ASP A 94 -15.84 -2.76 -3.79
C ASP A 94 -16.25 -2.58 -5.24
N ILE A 95 -16.26 -1.36 -5.75
CA ILE A 95 -16.65 -1.09 -7.13
C ILE A 95 -15.58 -1.61 -8.10
N GLU A 96 -14.30 -1.37 -7.83
CA GLU A 96 -13.22 -1.76 -8.75
C GLU A 96 -12.93 -3.27 -8.75
N GLU A 97 -12.96 -3.94 -7.60
CA GLU A 97 -12.82 -5.40 -7.55
C GLU A 97 -13.99 -6.11 -8.24
N ASN A 98 -15.22 -5.61 -8.07
CA ASN A 98 -16.37 -6.14 -8.78
C ASN A 98 -16.29 -5.87 -10.30
N LEU A 99 -15.78 -4.72 -10.74
CA LEU A 99 -15.60 -4.41 -12.16
C LEU A 99 -14.54 -5.27 -12.86
N ILE A 100 -13.49 -5.70 -12.14
CA ILE A 100 -12.46 -6.61 -12.66
C ILE A 100 -13.00 -8.04 -12.77
N LEU A 101 -13.81 -8.48 -11.81
CA LEU A 101 -14.45 -9.80 -11.83
C LEU A 101 -15.51 -9.95 -12.92
N LEU A 102 -16.16 -8.86 -13.34
CA LEU A 102 -17.15 -8.85 -14.42
C LEU A 102 -16.55 -8.88 -15.83
N LYS A 103 -15.22 -8.76 -15.97
CA LYS A 103 -14.51 -8.76 -17.26
C LYS A 103 -13.90 -10.11 -17.65
N ASN A 104 -14.18 -11.18 -16.89
CA ASN A 104 -13.71 -12.55 -17.15
C ASN A 104 -14.87 -13.52 -17.40
#